data_AF-A0A3D0D535-F1
#
_entry.id   AF-A0A3D0D535-F1
#
_cell.length_a   1.000
_cell.length_b   1.000
_cell.length_c   1.000
_cell.angle_alpha   90.00
_cell.angle_beta   90.00
_cell.angle_gamma   90.00
#
_symmetry.space_group_name_H-M   'P 1'
#
loop_
_entity.id
_entity.type
_entity.pdbx_description
1 polymer ?
#
loop_
_entity_poly.entity_id
_entity_poly.type
_entity_poly.pdbx_seq_one_letter_code
_entity_poly.pdbx_strand_id
1 'polypeptide(L)'
;MRNSFLLTLVFWSGFVTLGSELAASRLLAPFFGTSTLVWAALIGLILIYLAVGYWLGGRWADRSPRATTLLGITTWAAFFLGVVPFVATPVLRLALRGFSE
;
A
#
# COMPACT_ATOMS: atom_id res chain seq x y z
N MET A 1 9.62 -24.14 -4.01
CA MET A 1 10.14 -23.18 -3.01
C MET A 1 10.04 -23.83 -1.64
N ARG A 2 11.04 -23.68 -0.77
CA ARG A 2 10.99 -24.23 0.59
C ARG A 2 9.92 -23.46 1.38
N ASN A 3 8.96 -24.14 2.03
CA ASN A 3 7.81 -23.51 2.71
C ASN A 3 8.21 -22.33 3.62
N SER A 4 9.36 -22.42 4.28
CA SER A 4 9.90 -21.37 5.14
C SER A 4 10.07 -20.03 4.40
N PHE A 5 10.48 -20.03 3.13
CA PHE A 5 10.67 -18.80 2.36
C PHE A 5 9.34 -18.08 2.10
N LEU A 6 8.29 -18.82 1.76
CA LEU A 6 6.96 -18.25 1.54
C LEU A 6 6.38 -17.66 2.83
N LEU A 7 6.56 -18.36 3.95
CA LEU A 7 6.12 -17.87 5.26
C LEU A 7 6.83 -16.57 5.65
N THR A 8 8.14 -16.48 5.46
CA THR A 8 8.90 -15.24 5.70
C THR A 8 8.43 -14.10 4.80
N LEU A 9 8.16 -14.39 3.52
CA LEU A 9 7.68 -13.39 2.57
C LEU A 9 6.29 -12.86 2.95
N VAL A 10 5.36 -13.75 3.33
CA VAL A 10 4.01 -13.37 3.78
C VAL A 10 4.06 -12.57 5.07
N PHE A 11 4.95 -12.94 6.00
CA PHE A 11 5.16 -12.18 7.23
C PHE A 11 5.59 -10.73 6.92
N TRP A 12 6.60 -10.57 6.06
CA TRP A 12 7.07 -9.25 5.67
C TRP A 12 6.03 -8.46 4.88
N SER A 13 5.25 -9.10 4.00
CA SER A 13 4.17 -8.39 3.29
C SER A 13 3.12 -7.84 4.26
N GLY A 14 2.76 -8.62 5.29
CA GLY A 14 1.83 -8.17 6.33
C GLY A 14 2.41 -7.02 7.16
N PHE A 15 3.65 -7.16 7.61
CA PHE A 15 4.37 -6.12 8.36
C PHE A 15 4.45 -4.80 7.59
N VAL A 16 4.83 -4.87 6.30
CA VAL A 16 4.94 -3.69 5.44
C VAL A 16 3.58 -3.06 5.17
N THR A 17 2.52 -3.86 4.98
CA THR A 17 1.16 -3.35 4.77
C THR A 17 0.69 -2.54 5.98
N LEU A 18 0.79 -3.10 7.19
CA LEU A 18 0.43 -2.38 8.42
C LEU A 18 1.34 -1.18 8.69
N GLY A 19 2.65 -1.32 8.45
CA GLY A 19 3.60 -0.21 8.57
C GLY A 19 3.25 0.94 7.62
N SER A 20 2.83 0.63 6.40
CA SER A 20 2.43 1.64 5.40
C SER A 20 1.14 2.37 5.78
N GLU A 21 0.19 1.68 6.42
CA GLU A 21 -1.04 2.27 6.95
C GLU A 21 -0.76 3.29 8.06
N LEU A 22 0.08 2.90 9.03
CA LEU A 22 0.52 3.78 10.11
C LEU A 22 1.31 4.99 9.55
N ALA A 23 2.19 4.77 8.58
CA ALA A 23 2.95 5.84 7.94
C ALA A 23 2.04 6.80 7.15
N ALA A 24 1.05 6.27 6.41
CA ALA A 24 0.09 7.08 5.67
C ALA A 24 -0.72 7.99 6.60
N SER A 25 -1.13 7.49 7.78
CA SER A 25 -1.84 8.31 8.77
C SER A 25 -0.99 9.49 9.25
N ARG A 26 0.33 9.30 9.41
CA ARG A 26 1.27 10.34 9.80
C ARG A 26 1.56 11.34 8.67
N LEU A 27 1.58 10.87 7.42
CA LEU A 27 1.72 11.74 6.25
C LEU A 27 0.50 12.65 6.04
N LEU A 28 -0.71 12.15 6.34
CA LEU A 28 -1.95 12.91 6.19
C LEU A 28 -2.24 13.86 7.35
N ALA A 29 -1.79 13.53 8.55
CA ALA A 29 -2.00 14.32 9.77
C ALA A 29 -1.75 15.85 9.63
N PRO A 30 -0.65 16.33 9.03
CA PRO A 30 -0.40 17.78 8.89
C PRO A 30 -1.31 18.48 7.88
N PHE A 31 -1.94 17.76 6.95
CA PHE A 31 -2.79 18.34 5.89
C PHE A 31 -4.29 18.27 6.22
N PHE A 32 -4.74 17.14 6.77
CA PHE A 32 -6.17 16.86 7.01
C PHE A 32 -6.52 16.68 8.50
N GLY A 33 -5.53 16.75 9.40
CA GLY A 33 -5.71 16.52 10.83
C GLY A 33 -5.74 15.04 11.22
N THR A 34 -5.90 14.77 12.51
CA THR A 34 -5.90 13.42 13.10
C THR A 34 -7.29 12.95 13.53
N SER A 35 -8.34 13.41 12.84
CA SER A 35 -9.73 13.11 13.18
C SER A 35 -10.07 11.64 12.93
N THR A 36 -10.94 11.05 13.76
CA THR A 36 -11.44 9.67 13.60
C THR A 36 -12.05 9.43 12.21
N LEU A 37 -12.67 10.45 11.62
CA LEU A 37 -13.25 10.38 10.27
C LEU A 37 -12.16 10.17 9.19
N VAL A 38 -11.05 10.90 9.26
CA VAL A 38 -9.92 10.76 8.33
C VAL A 38 -9.30 9.37 8.49
N TRP A 39 -9.13 8.91 9.72
CA TRP A 39 -8.59 7.58 10.00
C TRP A 39 -9.50 6.46 9.48
N ALA A 40 -10.81 6.56 9.69
CA ALA A 40 -11.80 5.61 9.16
C ALA A 40 -11.79 5.58 7.62
N ALA A 41 -11.69 6.75 6.97
CA ALA A 41 -11.58 6.83 5.51
C ALA A 41 -10.29 6.18 5.00
N LEU A 42 -9.17 6.36 5.71
CA LEU A 42 -7.88 5.77 5.38
C LEU A 42 -7.94 4.23 5.43
N ILE A 43 -8.47 3.66 6.52
CA ILE A 43 -8.66 2.21 6.65
C ILE A 43 -9.57 1.70 5.54
N GLY A 44 -10.71 2.36 5.32
CA GLY A 44 -11.66 1.97 4.27
C GLY A 44 -11.00 1.93 2.89
N LEU A 45 -10.18 2.92 2.58
CA LEU A 45 -9.44 2.99 1.33
C LEU A 45 -8.40 1.86 1.21
N ILE A 46 -7.65 1.57 2.28
CA ILE A 46 -6.68 0.47 2.30
C ILE A 46 -7.37 -0.87 2.08
N LEU A 47 -8.51 -1.11 2.73
CA LEU A 47 -9.27 -2.35 2.54
C LEU A 47 -9.75 -2.51 1.09
N ILE A 48 -10.22 -1.43 0.47
CA ILE A 48 -10.59 -1.43 -0.96
C ILE A 48 -9.37 -1.76 -1.83
N TYR A 49 -8.23 -1.11 -1.60
CA TYR A 49 -7.00 -1.38 -2.36
C TYR A 49 -6.48 -2.80 -2.17
N LEU A 50 -6.54 -3.34 -0.95
CA LEU A 50 -6.19 -4.73 -0.68
C LEU A 50 -7.14 -5.69 -1.38
N ALA A 51 -8.45 -5.45 -1.35
CA ALA A 51 -9.42 -6.29 -2.04
C ALA A 51 -9.17 -6.33 -3.56
N VAL A 52 -8.95 -5.16 -4.17
CA VAL A 52 -8.58 -5.05 -5.59
C VAL A 52 -7.25 -5.74 -5.88
N GLY A 53 -6.25 -5.56 -5.01
CA GLY A 53 -4.94 -6.19 -5.11
C GLY A 53 -5.00 -7.71 -5.02
N TYR A 54 -5.80 -8.27 -4.10
CA TYR A 54 -6.00 -9.72 -3.97
C TYR A 54 -6.75 -10.30 -5.16
N TRP A 55 -7.73 -9.59 -5.70
CA TRP A 55 -8.46 -10.02 -6.88
C TRP A 55 -7.56 -10.07 -8.13
N LEU A 56 -6.81 -8.99 -8.39
CA LEU A 56 -5.84 -8.92 -9.49
C LEU A 56 -4.69 -9.91 -9.30
N GLY A 57 -4.13 -9.96 -8.10
CA GLY A 57 -3.01 -10.82 -7.73
C GLY A 57 -3.38 -12.31 -7.80
N GLY A 58 -4.57 -12.70 -7.33
CA GLY A 58 -5.09 -14.06 -7.44
C GLY A 58 -5.26 -14.49 -8.89
N ARG A 59 -5.87 -13.63 -9.73
CA ARG A 59 -6.02 -13.90 -11.16
C ARG A 59 -4.67 -14.05 -11.89
N TRP A 60 -3.65 -13.31 -11.48
CA TRP A 60 -2.30 -13.44 -12.05
C TRP A 60 -1.54 -14.66 -11.53
N ALA A 61 -1.74 -15.01 -10.26
CA ALA A 61 -1.17 -16.21 -9.65
C ALA A 61 -1.70 -17.48 -10.34
N ASP A 62 -3.01 -17.54 -10.63
CA ASP A 62 -3.65 -18.64 -11.34
C ASP A 62 -3.10 -18.82 -12.77
N ARG A 63 -2.77 -17.70 -13.45
CA ARG A 63 -2.23 -17.72 -14.81
C ARG A 63 -0.74 -18.10 -14.87
N SER A 64 0.02 -17.83 -13.80
CA SER A 64 1.47 -18.03 -13.78
C SER A 64 1.99 -18.44 -12.40
N PRO A 65 1.86 -19.73 -12.02
CA PRO A 65 2.32 -20.24 -10.73
C PRO A 65 3.85 -20.44 -10.72
N ARG A 66 4.61 -19.38 -10.96
CA ARG A 66 6.08 -19.38 -10.98
C ARG A 66 6.63 -18.54 -9.84
N ALA A 67 7.72 -19.02 -9.25
CA ALA A 67 8.49 -18.29 -8.24
C ALA A 67 8.91 -16.88 -8.69
N THR A 68 9.25 -16.74 -9.98
CA THR A 68 9.77 -15.50 -10.56
C THR A 68 8.71 -14.42 -10.69
N THR A 69 7.44 -14.77 -10.93
CA THR A 69 6.35 -13.80 -11.01
C THR A 69 6.00 -13.25 -9.63
N LEU A 70 5.97 -14.11 -8.61
CA LEU A 70 5.82 -13.68 -7.21
C LEU A 70 6.89 -12.66 -6.83
N LEU A 71 8.17 -13.00 -7.03
CA LEU A 71 9.29 -12.11 -6.70
C LEU A 71 9.23 -10.80 -7.49
N GLY A 72 8.94 -10.86 -8.79
CA GLY A 72 8.80 -9.66 -9.62
C GLY A 72 7.71 -8.72 -9.12
N ILE A 73 6.53 -9.24 -8.80
CA ILE A 73 5.41 -8.44 -8.27
C ILE A 73 5.79 -7.85 -6.90
N THR A 74 6.43 -8.63 -6.01
CA THR A 74 6.88 -8.13 -4.70
C THR A 74 7.94 -7.02 -4.85
N THR A 75 8.89 -7.15 -5.78
CA THR A 75 9.90 -6.11 -6.04
C THR A 75 9.26 -4.83 -6.55
N TRP A 76 8.33 -4.93 -7.51
CA TRP A 76 7.59 -3.75 -7.99
C TRP A 76 6.75 -3.11 -6.88
N ALA A 77 6.07 -3.91 -6.05
CA ALA A 77 5.32 -3.38 -4.92
C ALA A 77 6.22 -2.63 -3.93
N ALA A 78 7.38 -3.18 -3.58
CA ALA A 78 8.35 -2.52 -2.71
C ALA A 78 8.90 -1.22 -3.32
N PHE A 79 9.17 -1.23 -4.63
CA PHE A 79 9.61 -0.04 -5.36
C PHE A 79 8.55 1.08 -5.31
N PHE A 80 7.30 0.78 -5.68
CA PHE A 80 6.22 1.76 -5.63
C PHE A 80 5.99 2.30 -4.23
N LEU A 81 6.03 1.43 -3.21
CA LEU A 81 5.92 1.84 -1.81
C LEU A 81 7.03 2.82 -1.40
N GLY A 82 8.28 2.58 -1.83
CA GLY A 82 9.40 3.48 -1.59
C GLY A 82 9.29 4.84 -2.29
N VAL A 83 8.57 4.89 -3.42
CA VAL A 83 8.30 6.14 -4.17
C VAL A 83 7.20 6.98 -3.52
N VAL A 84 6.26 6.37 -2.77
CA VAL A 84 5.13 7.06 -2.12
C VAL A 84 5.51 8.34 -1.38
N PRO A 85 6.48 8.39 -0.44
CA PRO A 85 6.76 9.61 0.33
C PRO A 85 7.21 10.79 -0.54
N PHE A 86 7.91 10.53 -1.64
CA PHE A 86 8.38 11.55 -2.57
C PHE A 86 7.23 12.15 -3.39
N VAL A 87 6.24 11.33 -3.77
CA VAL A 87 5.07 11.75 -4.54
C VAL A 87 3.96 12.32 -3.65
N ALA A 88 3.85 11.83 -2.41
CA ALA A 88 2.80 12.25 -1.47
C ALA A 88 2.87 13.76 -1.19
N THR A 89 4.06 14.30 -0.94
CA THR A 89 4.24 15.71 -0.59
C THR A 89 3.74 16.69 -1.67
N PRO A 90 4.13 16.57 -2.95
CA PRO A 90 3.61 17.45 -4.00
C PRO A 90 2.12 17.25 -4.25
N VAL A 91 1.62 16.01 -4.23
CA VAL A 91 0.19 15.71 -4.43
C VAL A 91 -0.68 16.33 -3.35
N LEU A 92 -0.28 16.19 -2.07
CA LEU A 92 -1.02 16.76 -0.94
C LEU A 92 -1.04 18.30 -0.98
N ARG A 93 0.05 18.93 -1.43
CA ARG A 93 0.09 20.39 -1.65
C ARG A 93 -0.84 20.84 -2.77
N LEU A 94 -0.94 20.08 -3.86
CA LEU A 94 -1.88 20.39 -4.94
C LEU A 94 -3.33 20.20 -4.50
N ALA A 95 -3.63 19.14 -3.74
CA ALA A 95 -4.95 18.90 -3.20
C ALA A 95 -5.42 20.07 -2.31
N LEU A 96 -4.55 20.58 -1.43
CA LEU A 96 -4.87 21.75 -0.61
C LEU A 96 -5.16 23.02 -1.43
N ARG A 97 -4.45 23.26 -2.53
CA ARG A 97 -4.70 24.42 -3.40
C ARG A 97 -6.09 24.35 -4.04
N GLY A 98 -6.55 23.16 -4.43
CA GLY A 98 -7.89 22.96 -4.97
C GLY A 98 -9.02 23.12 -3.96
N PHE A 99 -8.74 23.04 -2.66
CA PHE A 99 -9.72 23.34 -1.60
C PHE A 99 -9.77 24.82 -1.20
N SER A 100 -8.78 25.62 -1.63
CA SER A 100 -8.69 27.05 -1.31
C SER A 100 -9.25 27.98 -2.38
N GLU A 101 -9.72 27.43 -3.51
CA GLU A 101 -10.56 28.13 -4.50
C GLU A 101 -12.03 27.73 -4.32
#